data_AF-K2N1Y1-F1
#
_entry.id   AF-K2N1Y1-F1
#
_cell.length_a   1.000
_cell.length_b   1.000
_cell.length_c   1.000
_cell.angle_alpha   90.00
_cell.angle_beta   90.00
_cell.angle_gamma   90.00
#
_symmetry.space_group_name_H-M   'P 1'
#
loop_
_entity.id
_entity.type
_entity.pdbx_description
1 polymer ?
#
loop_
_entity_poly.entity_id
_entity_poly.type
_entity_poly.pdbx_seq_one_letter_code
_entity_poly.pdbx_strand_id
1 'polypeptide(L)'
;MGSAGYLSLDAADGANPVSDPAGSARVAESAGQRVFTLARAGADLGCAVTMAPVPPMQRAELRLTDACPETLPALAEVRYWQDDGDGAVMFLGEQGQPVVEFFAADGVAYESIRPARAMLSLSLNE
;
A
#
# COMPACT_ATOMS: atom_id res chain seq x y z
N MET A 1 28.85 -34.15 20.65
CA MET A 1 29.89 -33.60 19.76
C MET A 1 29.97 -34.46 18.51
N GLY A 2 29.62 -33.89 17.35
CA GLY A 2 30.01 -34.25 15.97
C GLY A 2 29.68 -35.66 15.43
N SER A 3 29.39 -35.87 14.16
CA SER A 3 29.15 -34.98 13.02
C SER A 3 28.36 -35.76 11.97
N ALA A 4 27.55 -35.02 11.22
CA ALA A 4 26.84 -35.45 10.04
C ALA A 4 27.79 -35.89 8.91
N GLY A 5 27.31 -36.79 8.07
CA GLY A 5 27.89 -37.10 6.77
C GLY A 5 26.81 -37.61 5.84
N TYR A 6 26.26 -36.73 5.00
CA TYR A 6 25.49 -37.11 3.82
C TYR A 6 26.27 -36.69 2.57
N LEU A 7 26.17 -37.57 1.58
CA LEU A 7 26.99 -37.72 0.39
C LEU A 7 27.09 -36.49 -0.53
N SER A 8 28.29 -36.30 -1.10
CA SER A 8 28.50 -35.63 -2.39
C SER A 8 28.06 -36.53 -3.54
N LEU A 9 27.45 -35.94 -4.58
CA LEU A 9 27.67 -36.36 -5.96
C LEU A 9 28.04 -35.12 -6.78
N ASP A 10 29.13 -35.28 -7.53
CA ASP A 10 29.78 -34.26 -8.35
C ASP A 10 29.08 -34.02 -9.70
N ALA A 11 29.52 -32.94 -10.34
CA ALA A 11 28.95 -32.26 -11.49
C ALA A 11 29.17 -32.91 -12.87
N ALA A 12 28.28 -32.58 -13.80
CA ALA A 12 28.47 -32.45 -15.26
C ALA A 12 27.24 -31.66 -15.77
N ASP A 13 27.23 -30.77 -16.75
CA ASP A 13 28.20 -30.22 -17.70
C ASP A 13 27.60 -28.88 -18.17
N GLY A 14 28.39 -28.02 -18.81
CA GLY A 14 28.01 -26.65 -19.13
C GLY A 14 26.94 -26.52 -20.23
N ALA A 15 25.98 -25.62 -20.01
CA ALA A 15 25.29 -24.91 -21.09
C ALA A 15 24.76 -23.58 -20.55
N ASN A 16 25.21 -22.49 -21.17
CA ASN A 16 24.78 -21.13 -20.89
C ASN A 16 23.80 -20.73 -22.01
N PRO A 17 22.47 -20.73 -21.79
CA PRO A 17 21.55 -20.13 -22.76
C PRO A 17 21.29 -18.66 -22.41
N VAL A 18 21.86 -17.81 -23.28
CA VAL A 18 21.34 -16.56 -23.85
C VAL A 18 20.15 -15.88 -23.15
N SER A 19 20.34 -14.60 -22.84
CA SER A 19 19.29 -13.65 -22.48
C SER A 19 18.25 -13.51 -23.59
N ASP A 20 16.97 -13.48 -23.23
CA ASP A 20 16.00 -12.64 -23.95
C ASP A 20 15.01 -11.99 -22.96
N PRO A 21 14.75 -10.67 -23.06
CA PRO A 21 13.94 -9.91 -22.13
C PRO A 21 12.52 -9.72 -22.68
N ALA A 22 11.51 -10.35 -22.06
CA ALA A 22 10.13 -9.95 -22.30
C ALA A 22 9.18 -10.43 -21.21
N GLY A 23 8.60 -9.46 -20.49
CA GLY A 23 7.21 -9.56 -20.04
C GLY A 23 6.94 -10.51 -18.89
N SER A 24 7.43 -10.19 -17.70
CA SER A 24 6.88 -10.75 -16.46
C SER A 24 6.85 -9.70 -15.36
N ALA A 25 6.13 -8.60 -15.61
CA ALA A 25 5.98 -7.51 -14.65
C ALA A 25 4.52 -7.07 -14.47
N ARG A 26 3.54 -7.94 -14.74
CA ARG A 26 2.11 -7.61 -14.54
C ARG A 26 1.29 -8.64 -13.75
N VAL A 27 1.94 -9.56 -13.04
CA VAL A 27 1.24 -10.58 -12.23
C VAL A 27 1.71 -10.62 -10.78
N ALA A 28 2.66 -9.75 -10.39
CA ALA A 28 3.11 -9.61 -9.00
C ALA A 28 2.48 -8.39 -8.27
N GLU A 29 1.76 -7.52 -8.98
CA GLU A 29 1.22 -6.30 -8.37
C GLU A 29 0.02 -6.55 -7.45
N SER A 30 -0.73 -7.65 -7.63
CA SER A 30 -1.94 -7.91 -6.82
C SER A 30 -1.69 -8.70 -5.53
N ALA A 31 -0.51 -9.30 -5.34
CA ALA A 31 -0.20 -10.03 -4.11
C ALA A 31 0.09 -9.03 -2.99
N GLY A 32 -0.92 -8.75 -2.15
CA GLY A 32 -0.77 -7.96 -0.92
C GLY A 32 -1.25 -6.50 -1.01
N GLN A 33 -1.79 -6.07 -2.14
CA GLN A 33 -2.54 -4.80 -2.20
C GLN A 33 -3.79 -4.89 -1.34
N ARG A 34 -4.09 -3.82 -0.61
CA ARG A 34 -5.31 -3.71 0.20
C ARG A 34 -6.19 -2.61 -0.38
N VAL A 35 -7.49 -2.90 -0.48
CA VAL A 35 -8.50 -1.95 -0.91
C VAL A 35 -9.30 -1.53 0.31
N PHE A 36 -9.48 -0.24 0.48
CA PHE A 36 -10.23 0.35 1.59
C PHE A 36 -11.37 1.19 1.04
N THR A 37 -12.45 1.28 1.81
CA THR A 37 -13.51 2.25 1.59
C THR A 37 -13.28 3.44 2.51
N LEU A 38 -13.37 4.65 1.94
CA LEU A 38 -13.25 5.90 2.67
C LEU A 38 -14.64 6.45 3.02
N ALA A 39 -14.87 6.68 4.30
CA ALA A 39 -16.08 7.31 4.80
C ALA A 39 -15.78 8.67 5.44
N ARG A 40 -16.79 9.55 5.51
CA ARG A 40 -16.75 10.79 6.30
C ARG A 40 -17.84 10.74 7.35
N ALA A 41 -17.48 10.90 8.62
CA ALA A 41 -18.41 10.84 9.74
C ALA A 41 -19.34 9.60 9.69
N GLY A 42 -18.80 8.44 9.28
CA GLY A 42 -19.53 7.17 9.17
C GLY A 42 -20.35 6.98 7.89
N ALA A 43 -20.44 7.99 7.01
CA ALA A 43 -21.10 7.85 5.71
C ALA A 43 -20.08 7.47 4.63
N ASP A 44 -20.31 6.33 3.97
CA ASP A 44 -19.55 5.91 2.79
C ASP A 44 -19.69 6.96 1.66
N LEU A 45 -18.56 7.26 1.02
CA LEU A 45 -18.46 8.25 -0.05
C LEU A 45 -18.36 7.61 -1.44
N GLY A 46 -18.40 6.28 -1.55
CA GLY A 46 -18.09 5.54 -2.78
C GLY A 46 -16.63 5.68 -3.22
N CYS A 47 -15.78 6.22 -2.35
CA CYS A 47 -14.35 6.42 -2.57
C CYS A 47 -13.59 5.16 -2.14
N ALA A 48 -13.03 4.43 -3.10
CA ALA A 48 -12.17 3.29 -2.82
C ALA A 48 -10.70 3.69 -2.96
N VAL A 49 -9.89 3.25 -2.00
CA VAL A 49 -8.47 3.54 -1.87
C VAL A 49 -7.69 2.24 -1.95
N THR A 50 -6.79 2.11 -2.91
CA THR A 50 -5.90 0.94 -3.01
C THR A 50 -4.48 1.29 -2.61
N MET A 51 -3.95 0.54 -1.64
CA MET A 51 -2.60 0.68 -1.12
C MET A 51 -1.78 -0.56 -1.45
N ALA A 52 -0.71 -0.38 -2.22
CA ALA A 52 0.29 -1.43 -2.41
C ALA A 52 1.26 -1.45 -1.22
N PRO A 53 1.67 -2.62 -0.72
CA PRO A 53 2.50 -2.74 0.46
C PRO A 53 3.83 -1.98 0.30
N VAL A 54 4.23 -1.29 1.36
CA VAL A 54 5.45 -0.47 1.40
C VAL A 54 6.16 -0.68 2.74
N PRO A 55 7.50 -0.66 2.78
CA PRO A 55 8.21 -0.63 4.06
C PRO A 55 7.89 0.66 4.84
N PRO A 56 7.94 0.63 6.19
CA PRO A 56 7.81 1.84 7.00
C PRO A 56 8.77 2.94 6.56
N MET A 57 8.35 4.19 6.73
CA MET A 57 9.08 5.41 6.31
C MET A 57 9.32 5.53 4.79
N GLN A 58 8.84 4.59 3.98
CA GLN A 58 8.84 4.69 2.52
C GLN A 58 7.43 4.98 2.02
N ARG A 59 7.33 5.55 0.81
CA ARG A 59 6.06 5.89 0.19
C ARG A 59 5.80 5.03 -1.04
N ALA A 60 4.55 4.66 -1.25
CA ALA A 60 4.08 3.96 -2.44
C ALA A 60 2.95 4.73 -3.09
N GLU A 61 2.71 4.47 -4.38
CA GLU A 61 1.60 5.10 -5.11
C GLU A 61 0.26 4.73 -4.47
N LEU A 62 -0.60 5.73 -4.31
CA LEU A 62 -1.96 5.56 -3.83
C LEU A 62 -2.91 5.62 -5.02
N ARG A 63 -3.74 4.58 -5.20
CA ARG A 63 -4.77 4.59 -6.23
C ARG A 63 -6.12 4.91 -5.62
N LEU A 64 -6.80 5.88 -6.21
CA LEU A 64 -8.12 6.36 -5.80
C LEU A 64 -9.10 6.16 -6.94
N THR A 65 -10.36 5.85 -6.62
CA THR A 65 -11.45 5.93 -7.62
C THR A 65 -11.81 7.39 -7.92
N ASP A 66 -12.42 7.65 -9.07
CA ASP A 66 -12.84 9.00 -9.47
C ASP A 66 -13.83 9.65 -8.48
N ALA A 67 -14.62 8.84 -7.77
CA ALA A 67 -15.53 9.31 -6.72
C ALA A 67 -14.81 10.01 -5.55
N CYS A 68 -13.52 9.69 -5.32
CA CYS A 68 -12.73 10.28 -4.25
C CYS A 68 -12.54 11.80 -4.41
N PRO A 69 -11.94 12.32 -5.50
CA PRO A 69 -11.83 13.76 -5.71
C PRO A 69 -13.19 14.46 -5.95
N GLU A 70 -14.19 13.76 -6.49
CA GLU A 70 -15.54 14.32 -6.66
C GLU A 70 -16.21 14.62 -5.31
N THR A 71 -16.09 13.72 -4.34
CA THR A 71 -16.74 13.84 -3.03
C THR A 71 -15.85 14.56 -2.00
N LEU A 72 -14.53 14.45 -2.15
CA LEU A 72 -13.51 15.05 -1.32
C LEU A 72 -12.46 15.75 -2.19
N PRO A 73 -12.67 17.02 -2.60
CA PRO A 73 -11.77 17.72 -3.51
C PRO A 73 -10.30 17.77 -3.07
N ALA A 74 -10.03 17.74 -1.77
CA ALA A 74 -8.68 17.68 -1.22
C ALA A 74 -7.92 16.40 -1.63
N LEU A 75 -8.60 15.30 -2.00
CA LEU A 75 -7.94 14.08 -2.46
C LEU A 75 -7.41 14.19 -3.88
N ALA A 76 -7.79 15.22 -4.65
CA ALA A 76 -7.30 15.41 -6.01
C ALA A 76 -5.78 15.63 -6.09
N GLU A 77 -5.16 16.15 -5.02
CA GLU A 77 -3.72 16.37 -4.92
C GLU A 77 -2.94 15.16 -4.37
N VAL A 78 -3.62 14.14 -3.84
CA VAL A 78 -2.97 12.95 -3.27
C VAL A 78 -2.39 12.07 -4.37
N ARG A 79 -1.17 11.58 -4.15
CA ARG A 79 -0.43 10.71 -5.08
C ARG A 79 0.16 9.48 -4.40
N TYR A 80 0.55 9.63 -3.14
CA TYR A 80 1.25 8.59 -2.42
C TYR A 80 0.59 8.31 -1.08
N TRP A 81 0.88 7.13 -0.54
CA TRP A 81 0.66 6.81 0.85
C TRP A 81 1.98 6.38 1.50
N GLN A 82 2.07 6.55 2.80
CA GLN A 82 3.22 6.14 3.62
C GLN A 82 2.72 5.61 4.95
N ASP A 83 3.30 4.50 5.39
CA ASP A 83 3.23 4.01 6.76
C ASP A 83 4.41 4.59 7.54
N ASP A 84 4.18 5.16 8.71
CA ASP A 84 5.26 5.69 9.53
C ASP A 84 6.02 4.63 10.36
N GLY A 85 5.45 3.44 10.49
CA GLY A 85 5.97 2.33 11.30
C GLY A 85 5.53 2.34 12.77
N ASP A 86 4.91 3.43 13.22
CA ASP A 86 4.42 3.63 14.58
C ASP A 86 2.87 3.64 14.64
N GLY A 87 2.23 3.30 13.52
CA GLY A 87 0.78 3.12 13.41
C GLY A 87 0.04 4.29 12.76
N ALA A 88 0.77 5.34 12.35
CA ALA A 88 0.20 6.39 11.52
C ALA A 88 0.34 6.07 10.03
N VAL A 89 -0.66 6.48 9.27
CA VAL A 89 -0.64 6.41 7.81
C VAL A 89 -0.93 7.79 7.24
N MET A 90 -0.13 8.21 6.28
CA MET A 90 -0.24 9.53 5.66
C MET A 90 -0.58 9.40 4.19
N PHE A 91 -1.57 10.16 3.73
CA PHE A 91 -1.79 10.43 2.32
C PHE A 91 -1.03 11.69 1.95
N LEU A 92 -0.17 11.56 0.96
CA LEU A 92 0.79 12.57 0.57
C LEU A 92 0.49 13.05 -0.85
N GLY A 93 0.69 14.34 -1.08
CA GLY A 93 0.69 14.87 -2.44
C GLY A 93 2.00 14.61 -3.17
N GLU A 94 2.11 15.13 -4.39
CA GLU A 94 3.23 14.86 -5.30
C GLU A 94 4.60 15.17 -4.68
N GLN A 95 4.72 16.30 -3.98
CA GLN A 95 5.96 16.74 -3.33
C GLN A 95 6.17 16.12 -1.95
N GLY A 96 5.33 15.16 -1.53
CA GLY A 96 5.43 14.48 -0.24
C GLY A 96 4.82 15.24 0.93
N GLN A 97 4.13 16.36 0.71
CA GLN A 97 3.40 17.06 1.75
C GLN A 97 2.17 16.24 2.22
N PRO A 98 1.89 16.18 3.53
CA PRO A 98 0.70 15.50 4.03
C PRO A 98 -0.58 16.24 3.66
N VAL A 99 -1.54 15.49 3.13
CA VAL A 99 -2.90 15.95 2.82
C VAL A 99 -3.89 15.41 3.87
N VAL A 100 -3.75 14.13 4.22
CA VAL A 100 -4.55 13.46 5.26
C VAL A 100 -3.60 12.63 6.12
N GLU A 101 -3.81 12.65 7.42
CA GLU A 101 -3.07 11.84 8.38
C GLU A 101 -4.06 11.03 9.19
N PHE A 102 -3.82 9.73 9.22
CA PHE A 102 -4.63 8.75 9.93
C PHE A 102 -3.82 8.05 10.99
N PHE A 103 -4.53 7.50 11.97
CA PHE A 103 -3.99 6.60 12.98
C PHE A 103 -4.85 5.34 13.04
N ALA A 104 -4.26 4.21 13.45
CA ALA A 104 -5.01 3.00 13.70
C ALA A 104 -6.13 3.25 14.73
N ALA A 105 -7.29 2.69 14.50
CA ALA A 105 -8.47 2.88 15.34
C ALA A 105 -9.22 1.55 15.55
N ASP A 106 -10.12 1.53 16.52
CA ASP A 106 -10.98 0.37 16.77
C ASP A 106 -12.21 0.43 15.86
N GLY A 107 -12.59 -0.71 15.27
CA GLY A 107 -13.80 -0.86 14.44
C GLY A 107 -13.65 -0.42 12.98
N VAL A 108 -12.62 0.37 12.65
CA VAL A 108 -12.16 0.67 11.28
C VAL A 108 -10.67 0.39 11.19
N ALA A 109 -10.07 0.38 10.00
CA ALA A 109 -8.64 0.18 9.88
C ALA A 109 -7.86 1.41 10.36
N TYR A 110 -8.32 2.60 9.96
CA TYR A 110 -7.72 3.87 10.35
C TYR A 110 -8.76 4.99 10.47
N GLU A 111 -8.49 5.96 11.34
CA GLU A 111 -9.27 7.19 11.50
C GLU A 111 -8.38 8.43 11.38
N SER A 112 -8.86 9.47 10.70
CA SER A 112 -8.07 10.66 10.43
C SER A 112 -7.90 11.52 11.68
N ILE A 113 -6.68 11.91 12.00
CA ILE A 113 -6.37 12.98 12.97
C ILE A 113 -6.18 14.33 12.27
N ARG A 114 -5.91 14.33 10.96
CA ARG A 114 -5.97 15.53 10.11
C ARG A 114 -6.65 15.21 8.76
N PRO A 115 -7.48 16.14 8.23
CA PRO A 115 -7.80 17.47 8.77
C PRO A 115 -8.85 17.41 9.90
N ALA A 116 -8.64 18.18 10.98
CA ALA A 116 -9.49 18.14 12.19
C ALA A 116 -10.98 18.52 11.96
N ARG A 117 -11.32 19.16 10.84
CA ARG A 117 -12.70 19.61 10.55
C ARG A 117 -13.56 18.55 9.87
N ALA A 118 -12.96 17.50 9.31
CA ALA A 118 -13.68 16.43 8.65
C ALA A 118 -13.06 15.10 9.08
N MET A 119 -13.76 14.37 9.95
CA MET A 119 -13.34 13.04 10.34
C MET A 119 -13.56 12.09 9.18
N LEU A 120 -12.47 11.47 8.75
CA LEU A 120 -12.45 10.44 7.72
C LEU A 120 -12.06 9.11 8.36
N SER A 121 -12.61 8.02 7.84
CA SER A 121 -12.22 6.67 8.24
C SER A 121 -11.96 5.79 7.03
N LEU A 122 -11.00 4.88 7.17
CA LEU A 122 -10.70 3.84 6.21
C LEU A 122 -11.11 2.50 6.78
N SER A 123 -11.99 1.80 6.08
CA SER A 123 -12.37 0.42 6.41
C SER A 123 -11.81 -0.51 5.35
N LEU A 124 -11.17 -1.60 5.78
CA LEU A 124 -10.68 -2.61 4.84
C LEU A 124 -11.87 -3.27 4.13
N ASN A 125 -11.80 -3.37 2.82
CA ASN A 125 -12.77 -4.15 2.06
C ASN A 125 -12.36 -5.62 2.15
N GLU A 126 -13.19 -6.43 2.78
CA GLU A 126 -13.00 -7.89 2.90
C GLU A 126 -13.41 -8.64 1.63
#